data_AF-A0AAW0FAQ1-F1
#
_entry.id   AF-A0AAW0FAQ1-F1
#
_cell.length_a   1.000
_cell.length_b   1.000
_cell.length_c   1.000
_cell.angle_alpha   90.00
_cell.angle_beta   90.00
_cell.angle_gamma   90.00
#
_symmetry.space_group_name_H-M   'P 1'
#
loop_
_entity.id
_entity.type
_entity.pdbx_description
1 polymer ?
#
loop_
_entity_poly.entity_id
_entity_poly.type
_entity_poly.pdbx_seq_one_letter_code
_entity_poly.pdbx_strand_id
1 'polypeptide(L)'
;MSKTQNQLTNEEGLFWDHLTDTGGEGPTSESMHAIVTTLAQKSAAMSESYKRRTQLPNTQTYRESKAIIQAMGVPCIETDGPYEAEALASSIVLNGLADYVGSEDTDVLVYEAPMLRNVANRGTPLGYVDFALLLGTDFSRRIKNVGPARALKFIRDHGSIERVLETEAQYPPRIPIPTYLEQIVLARSVFDTLPPIPNPSTLMQGEYDEEKVMSVLREYGLHWAAEEDWDYQNALAGNFFADNPRSD
;
A
#
# COMPACT_ATOMS: atom_id res chain seq x y z
N MET A 1 9.33 18.81 9.19
CA MET A 1 10.29 18.06 8.36
C MET A 1 10.31 16.61 8.81
N SER A 2 10.31 15.66 7.86
CA SER A 2 10.55 14.23 8.11
C SER A 2 11.93 14.00 8.72
N LYS A 3 12.13 12.90 9.45
CA LYS A 3 13.46 12.49 9.95
C LYS A 3 14.50 12.44 8.82
N THR A 4 14.09 11.94 7.66
CA THR A 4 14.95 11.86 6.47
C THR A 4 15.28 13.22 5.87
N GLN A 5 14.33 14.18 5.95
CA GLN A 5 14.57 15.57 5.50
C GLN A 5 15.58 16.27 6.43
N ASN A 6 15.39 16.15 7.75
CA ASN A 6 16.33 16.71 8.71
C ASN A 6 17.74 16.11 8.56
N GLN A 7 17.82 14.79 8.29
CA GLN A 7 19.10 14.13 8.08
C GLN A 7 19.80 14.66 6.82
N LEU A 8 19.08 14.81 5.70
CA LEU A 8 19.64 15.39 4.48
C LEU A 8 20.12 16.83 4.71
N THR A 9 19.33 17.66 5.38
CA THR A 9 19.72 19.04 5.70
C THR A 9 20.97 19.11 6.59
N ASN A 10 21.10 18.19 7.54
CA ASN A 10 22.30 18.11 8.38
C ASN A 10 23.52 17.66 7.57
N GLU A 11 23.37 16.67 6.68
CA GLU A 11 24.46 16.21 5.80
C GLU A 11 24.90 17.31 4.81
N GLU A 12 23.96 18.09 4.27
CA GLU A 12 24.24 19.27 3.44
C GLU A 12 24.98 20.36 4.24
N GLY A 13 24.56 20.62 5.49
CA GLY A 13 25.22 21.59 6.37
C GLY A 13 26.67 21.20 6.67
N LEU A 14 26.91 19.94 7.02
CA LEU A 14 28.27 19.41 7.25
C LEU A 14 29.15 19.55 6.00
N PHE A 15 28.59 19.33 4.80
CA PHE A 15 29.33 19.54 3.56
C PHE A 15 29.74 21.01 3.37
N TRP A 16 28.86 21.97 3.66
CA TRP A 16 29.20 23.39 3.59
C TRP A 16 30.24 23.83 4.62
N ASP A 17 30.14 23.31 5.85
CA ASP A 17 31.15 23.56 6.89
C ASP A 17 32.53 23.04 6.45
N HIS A 18 32.60 21.82 5.88
CA HIS A 18 33.84 21.27 5.33
C HIS A 18 34.41 22.07 4.15
N LEU A 19 33.56 22.71 3.34
CA LEU A 19 34.01 23.54 2.22
C LEU A 19 34.59 24.89 2.68
N THR A 20 34.12 25.39 3.82
CA THR A 20 34.50 26.71 4.35
C THR A 20 35.63 26.64 5.38
N ASP A 21 35.94 25.45 5.89
CA ASP A 21 37.07 25.23 6.78
C ASP A 21 38.40 25.32 6.02
N THR A 22 39.14 26.40 6.28
CA THR A 22 40.42 26.72 5.62
C THR A 22 41.64 26.22 6.41
N GLY A 23 41.42 25.45 7.49
CA GLY A 23 42.43 25.13 8.51
C GLY A 23 43.11 23.75 8.47
N GLY A 24 42.80 22.86 7.52
CA GLY A 24 43.35 21.49 7.47
C GLY A 24 43.65 20.96 6.06
N GLU A 25 44.29 19.78 5.96
CA GLU A 25 44.35 18.99 4.71
C GLU A 25 42.91 18.67 4.29
N GLY A 26 42.34 19.52 3.44
CA GLY A 26 40.96 19.40 2.99
C GLY A 26 40.72 18.09 2.23
N PRO A 27 39.46 17.62 2.18
CA PRO A 27 39.10 16.44 1.39
C PRO A 27 39.57 16.59 -0.06
N THR A 28 40.07 15.50 -0.65
CA THR A 28 40.48 15.50 -2.06
C THR A 28 39.31 15.85 -2.97
N SER A 29 39.60 16.44 -4.13
CA SER A 29 38.59 16.80 -5.14
C SER A 29 37.65 15.64 -5.49
N GLU A 30 38.19 14.42 -5.56
CA GLU A 30 37.42 13.20 -5.82
C GLU A 30 36.45 12.84 -4.68
N SER A 31 36.88 13.00 -3.42
CA SER A 31 36.03 12.75 -2.25
C SER A 31 34.88 13.75 -2.16
N MET A 32 35.16 15.03 -2.44
CA MET A 32 34.14 16.08 -2.49
C MET A 32 33.10 15.81 -3.58
N HIS A 33 33.54 15.38 -4.77
CA HIS A 33 32.64 15.03 -5.85
C HIS A 33 31.71 13.87 -5.47
N ALA A 34 32.24 12.81 -4.86
CA ALA A 34 31.45 11.66 -4.41
C ALA A 34 30.38 12.03 -3.38
N ILE A 35 30.70 12.91 -2.43
CA ILE A 35 29.75 13.41 -1.41
C ILE A 35 28.62 14.20 -2.09
N VAL A 36 28.97 15.14 -2.98
CA VAL A 36 27.98 15.95 -3.72
C VAL A 36 27.07 15.08 -4.57
N THR A 37 27.61 14.10 -5.30
CA THR A 37 26.81 13.17 -6.10
C THR A 37 25.82 12.39 -5.24
N THR A 38 26.28 11.90 -4.08
CA THR A 38 25.44 11.16 -3.14
C THR A 38 24.31 12.03 -2.56
N LEU A 39 24.63 13.26 -2.15
CA LEU A 39 23.63 14.22 -1.65
C LEU A 39 22.61 14.59 -2.73
N ALA A 40 23.08 14.85 -3.95
CA ALA A 40 22.22 15.13 -5.10
C ALA A 40 21.27 13.97 -5.40
N GLN A 41 21.75 12.73 -5.38
CA GLN A 41 20.92 11.53 -5.56
C GLN A 41 19.87 11.39 -4.45
N LYS A 42 20.25 11.54 -3.18
CA LYS A 42 19.31 11.49 -2.04
C LYS A 42 18.24 12.59 -2.15
N SER A 43 18.65 13.80 -2.50
CA SER A 43 17.76 14.94 -2.69
C SER A 43 16.78 14.71 -3.86
N ALA A 44 17.28 14.22 -4.99
CA ALA A 44 16.47 13.88 -6.16
C ALA A 44 15.43 12.80 -5.85
N ALA A 45 15.84 11.68 -5.24
CA ALA A 45 14.93 10.60 -4.85
C ALA A 45 13.85 11.08 -3.86
N MET A 46 14.21 11.95 -2.91
CA MET A 46 13.28 12.53 -1.97
C MET A 46 12.29 13.50 -2.64
N SER A 47 12.78 14.32 -3.57
CA SER A 47 11.98 15.24 -4.38
C SER A 47 10.98 14.48 -5.24
N GLU A 48 11.40 13.42 -5.92
CA GLU A 48 10.52 12.54 -6.71
C GLU A 48 9.47 11.83 -5.85
N SER A 49 9.88 11.30 -4.70
CA SER A 49 8.93 10.69 -3.75
C SER A 49 7.90 11.70 -3.25
N TYR A 50 8.32 12.94 -3.00
CA TYR A 50 7.42 14.02 -2.61
C TYR A 50 6.48 14.41 -3.76
N LYS A 51 7.01 14.60 -4.98
CA LYS A 51 6.23 14.87 -6.19
C LYS A 51 5.14 13.83 -6.40
N ARG A 52 5.48 12.54 -6.32
CA ARG A 52 4.52 11.42 -6.39
C ARG A 52 3.44 11.51 -5.31
N ARG A 53 3.82 11.82 -4.06
CA ARG A 53 2.86 11.98 -2.95
C ARG A 53 1.97 13.21 -3.07
N THR A 54 2.44 14.27 -3.75
CA THR A 54 1.65 15.48 -4.00
C THR A 54 0.74 15.37 -5.22
N GLN A 55 1.07 14.49 -6.16
CA GLN A 55 0.27 14.21 -7.34
C GLN A 55 -0.72 13.09 -7.02
N LEU A 56 -1.82 13.45 -6.35
CA LEU A 56 -2.91 12.50 -6.17
C LEU A 56 -3.54 12.15 -7.53
N PRO A 57 -3.85 10.87 -7.77
CA PRO A 57 -4.68 10.47 -8.90
C PRO A 57 -5.99 11.25 -8.85
N ASN A 58 -6.37 11.84 -9.97
CA ASN A 58 -7.62 12.57 -10.09
C ASN A 58 -8.70 11.66 -10.71
N THR A 59 -9.96 12.10 -10.69
CA THR A 59 -11.08 11.34 -11.26
C THR A 59 -10.87 10.96 -12.73
N GLN A 60 -10.17 11.81 -13.49
CA GLN A 60 -9.86 11.55 -14.89
C GLN A 60 -8.89 10.36 -15.02
N THR A 61 -7.83 10.30 -14.21
CA THR A 61 -6.88 9.18 -14.18
C THR A 61 -7.58 7.84 -13.92
N TYR A 62 -8.55 7.80 -13.00
CA TYR A 62 -9.33 6.60 -12.73
C TYR A 62 -10.19 6.17 -13.93
N ARG A 63 -10.83 7.13 -14.62
CA ARG A 63 -11.64 6.86 -15.81
C ARG A 63 -10.79 6.33 -16.96
N GLU A 64 -9.64 6.94 -17.20
CA GLU A 64 -8.69 6.53 -18.23
C GLU A 64 -8.19 5.11 -17.97
N SER A 65 -7.75 4.85 -16.73
CA SER A 65 -7.27 3.52 -16.32
C SER A 65 -8.37 2.46 -16.48
N LYS A 66 -9.60 2.75 -16.06
CA LYS A 66 -10.75 1.86 -16.21
C LYS A 66 -11.05 1.56 -17.68
N ALA A 67 -11.06 2.58 -18.53
CA ALA A 67 -11.34 2.42 -19.96
C ALA A 67 -10.30 1.53 -20.65
N ILE A 68 -9.01 1.68 -20.29
CA ILE A 68 -7.93 0.83 -20.81
C ILE A 68 -8.12 -0.62 -20.34
N ILE A 69 -8.31 -0.84 -19.04
CA ILE A 69 -8.49 -2.20 -18.46
C ILE A 69 -9.71 -2.91 -19.07
N GLN A 70 -10.81 -2.18 -19.27
CA GLN A 70 -12.01 -2.71 -19.92
C GLN A 70 -11.79 -3.01 -21.41
N ALA A 71 -10.98 -2.22 -22.12
CA ALA A 71 -10.60 -2.51 -23.50
C ALA A 71 -9.72 -3.77 -23.60
N MET A 72 -8.94 -4.09 -22.56
CA MET A 72 -8.18 -5.33 -22.45
C MET A 72 -9.06 -6.56 -22.13
N GLY A 73 -10.37 -6.39 -21.99
CA GLY A 73 -11.29 -7.47 -21.65
C GLY A 73 -11.30 -7.83 -20.15
N VAL A 74 -10.65 -7.04 -19.29
CA VAL A 74 -10.65 -7.30 -17.85
C VAL A 74 -11.88 -6.62 -17.21
N PRO A 75 -12.71 -7.37 -16.46
CA PRO A 75 -13.89 -6.80 -15.82
C PRO A 75 -13.49 -5.82 -14.70
N CYS A 76 -14.10 -4.63 -14.73
CA CYS A 76 -13.97 -3.64 -13.66
C CYS A 76 -15.31 -3.48 -12.96
N ILE A 77 -15.39 -3.87 -11.69
CA ILE A 77 -16.59 -3.78 -10.87
C ILE A 77 -16.43 -2.61 -9.92
N GLU A 78 -17.49 -1.80 -9.81
CA GLU A 78 -17.57 -0.71 -8.85
C GLU A 78 -18.43 -1.13 -7.66
N THR A 79 -18.12 -0.57 -6.49
CA THR A 79 -18.94 -0.79 -5.30
C THR A 79 -20.18 0.09 -5.37
N ASP A 80 -21.33 -0.50 -5.06
CA ASP A 80 -22.55 0.26 -4.81
C ASP A 80 -22.64 0.61 -3.32
N GLY A 81 -22.91 1.88 -2.98
CA GLY A 81 -23.12 2.30 -1.59
C GLY A 81 -21.84 2.68 -0.83
N PRO A 82 -21.81 2.57 0.53
CA PRO A 82 -20.72 3.06 1.36
C PRO A 82 -19.57 2.05 1.53
N TYR A 83 -19.46 1.05 0.65
CA TYR A 83 -18.46 -0.01 0.78
C TYR A 83 -17.18 0.32 0.00
N GLU A 84 -16.06 -0.07 0.60
CA GLU A 84 -14.75 0.03 -0.04
C GLU A 84 -14.52 -1.10 -1.03
N ALA A 85 -13.64 -0.86 -2.00
CA ALA A 85 -13.30 -1.87 -3.01
C ALA A 85 -12.76 -3.16 -2.39
N GLU A 86 -12.03 -3.06 -1.27
CA GLU A 86 -11.47 -4.21 -0.55
C GLU A 86 -12.54 -5.08 0.09
N ALA A 87 -13.62 -4.47 0.60
CA ALA A 87 -14.76 -5.18 1.14
C ALA A 87 -15.44 -6.02 0.04
N LEU A 88 -15.60 -5.44 -1.15
CA LEU A 88 -16.20 -6.12 -2.29
C LEU A 88 -15.32 -7.24 -2.83
N ALA A 89 -14.03 -6.99 -2.98
CA ALA A 89 -13.07 -8.01 -3.38
C ALA A 89 -13.08 -9.19 -2.38
N SER A 90 -13.11 -8.88 -1.08
CA SER A 90 -13.21 -9.88 -0.02
C SER A 90 -14.51 -10.69 -0.11
N SER A 91 -15.65 -10.03 -0.35
CA SER A 91 -16.94 -10.70 -0.56
C SER A 91 -16.92 -11.66 -1.74
N ILE A 92 -16.31 -11.27 -2.87
CA ILE A 92 -16.19 -12.13 -4.07
C ILE A 92 -15.40 -13.40 -3.75
N VAL A 93 -14.26 -13.26 -3.05
CA VAL A 93 -13.39 -14.39 -2.70
C VAL A 93 -14.05 -15.32 -1.68
N LEU A 94 -14.65 -14.78 -0.63
CA LEU A 94 -15.30 -15.57 0.42
C LEU A 94 -16.53 -16.34 -0.08
N ASN A 95 -17.16 -15.87 -1.17
CA ASN A 95 -18.24 -16.58 -1.85
C ASN A 95 -17.76 -17.56 -2.94
N GLY A 96 -16.44 -17.77 -3.07
CA GLY A 96 -15.85 -18.75 -3.99
C GLY A 96 -15.89 -18.34 -5.46
N LEU A 97 -16.06 -17.05 -5.76
CA LEU A 97 -16.02 -16.53 -7.13
C LEU A 97 -14.60 -16.11 -7.57
N ALA A 98 -13.66 -16.05 -6.64
CA ALA A 98 -12.23 -15.85 -6.87
C ALA A 98 -11.42 -16.51 -5.75
N ASP A 99 -10.12 -16.75 -5.99
CA ASP A 99 -9.26 -17.46 -5.03
C ASP A 99 -8.59 -16.53 -4.00
N TYR A 100 -8.21 -15.31 -4.42
CA TYR A 100 -7.44 -14.37 -3.60
C TYR A 100 -7.80 -12.91 -3.90
N VAL A 101 -7.68 -12.05 -2.89
CA VAL A 101 -7.75 -10.58 -3.07
C VAL A 101 -6.34 -10.03 -3.24
N GLY A 102 -6.07 -9.38 -4.37
CA GLY A 102 -4.82 -8.66 -4.60
C GLY A 102 -4.88 -7.21 -4.12
N SER A 103 -4.24 -6.88 -3.01
CA SER A 103 -4.13 -5.48 -2.53
C SER A 103 -2.81 -5.22 -1.79
N GLU A 104 -2.41 -3.97 -1.64
CA GLU A 104 -1.34 -3.60 -0.71
C GLU A 104 -1.87 -3.27 0.69
N ASP A 105 -3.14 -2.87 0.78
CA ASP A 105 -3.76 -2.48 2.02
C ASP A 105 -4.17 -3.71 2.83
N THR A 106 -3.90 -3.65 4.13
CA THR A 106 -4.15 -4.78 5.01
C THR A 106 -5.61 -4.88 5.45
N ASP A 107 -6.46 -3.94 5.03
CA ASP A 107 -7.86 -3.90 5.42
C ASP A 107 -8.65 -5.09 4.85
N VAL A 108 -8.22 -5.65 3.70
CA VAL A 108 -8.65 -6.98 3.19
C VAL A 108 -8.64 -8.06 4.27
N LEU A 109 -7.61 -8.09 5.11
CA LEU A 109 -7.45 -9.14 6.12
C LEU A 109 -8.54 -9.07 7.17
N VAL A 110 -9.05 -7.87 7.46
CA VAL A 110 -10.11 -7.64 8.45
C VAL A 110 -11.40 -8.36 8.05
N TYR A 111 -11.63 -8.53 6.75
CA TYR A 111 -12.73 -9.32 6.20
C TYR A 111 -12.46 -10.83 6.18
N GLU A 112 -11.34 -11.29 6.73
CA GLU A 112 -10.91 -12.71 6.73
C GLU A 112 -10.69 -13.32 5.33
N ALA A 113 -10.60 -12.49 4.30
CA ALA A 113 -10.33 -12.96 2.94
C ALA A 113 -8.84 -13.32 2.74
N PRO A 114 -8.54 -14.41 2.03
CA PRO A 114 -7.17 -14.75 1.66
C PRO A 114 -6.61 -13.68 0.73
N MET A 115 -5.53 -13.04 1.18
CA MET A 115 -4.97 -11.86 0.55
C MET A 115 -3.61 -12.18 -0.08
N LEU A 116 -3.46 -11.77 -1.34
CA LEU A 116 -2.16 -11.61 -1.98
C LEU A 116 -1.73 -10.16 -1.84
N ARG A 117 -0.71 -9.94 -1.00
CA ARG A 117 0.00 -8.67 -1.00
C ARG A 117 0.92 -8.60 -2.17
N ASN A 118 1.30 -7.38 -2.54
CA ASN A 118 2.43 -7.24 -3.40
C ASN A 118 2.13 -7.84 -4.80
N VAL A 119 0.91 -7.58 -5.27
CA VAL A 119 0.48 -7.90 -6.64
C VAL A 119 0.90 -6.77 -7.58
N ALA A 120 1.02 -5.55 -7.04
CA ALA A 120 1.51 -4.38 -7.76
C ALA A 120 3.00 -4.07 -7.52
N ASN A 121 3.62 -4.64 -6.48
CA ASN A 121 5.07 -4.55 -6.19
C ASN A 121 5.69 -5.95 -5.98
N ARG A 122 6.97 -6.14 -5.58
CA ARG A 122 7.66 -7.47 -5.47
C ARG A 122 8.27 -7.91 -4.07
N GLY A 123 7.62 -7.80 -2.89
CA GLY A 123 7.84 -8.68 -1.72
C GLY A 123 6.71 -8.92 -0.66
N THR A 124 6.54 -10.21 -0.26
CA THR A 124 6.12 -10.89 1.01
C THR A 124 4.88 -10.50 1.88
N PRO A 125 4.04 -11.46 2.37
CA PRO A 125 2.83 -11.21 3.19
C PRO A 125 2.84 -11.75 4.65
N LEU A 126 2.03 -11.18 5.56
CA LEU A 126 1.58 -11.78 6.86
C LEU A 126 0.28 -11.11 7.41
N GLY A 127 -0.57 -11.90 8.10
CA GLY A 127 -1.96 -11.57 8.54
C GLY A 127 -2.13 -10.99 9.95
N TYR A 128 -3.16 -10.12 10.18
CA TYR A 128 -3.16 -9.21 11.34
C TYR A 128 -4.45 -8.39 11.64
N VAL A 129 -5.63 -9.00 11.76
CA VAL A 129 -6.90 -8.25 11.95
C VAL A 129 -6.93 -7.34 13.21
N ASP A 130 -6.75 -7.91 14.40
CA ASP A 130 -6.82 -7.10 15.65
C ASP A 130 -5.59 -6.19 15.88
N PHE A 131 -4.49 -6.50 15.20
CA PHE A 131 -3.29 -5.68 15.22
C PHE A 131 -3.41 -4.45 14.33
N ALA A 132 -4.08 -4.55 13.18
CA ALA A 132 -4.34 -3.42 12.30
C ALA A 132 -5.17 -2.36 13.05
N LEU A 133 -6.20 -2.78 13.78
CA LEU A 133 -7.03 -1.90 14.61
C LEU A 133 -6.25 -1.23 15.77
N LEU A 134 -5.26 -1.91 16.37
CA LEU A 134 -4.39 -1.31 17.41
C LEU A 134 -3.33 -0.34 16.85
N LEU A 135 -2.90 -0.55 15.61
CA LEU A 135 -1.96 0.33 14.91
C LEU A 135 -2.62 1.58 14.33
N GLY A 136 -3.95 1.60 14.31
CA GLY A 136 -4.79 2.67 13.82
C GLY A 136 -5.04 2.51 12.32
N THR A 137 -6.32 2.43 11.98
CA THR A 137 -6.86 2.48 10.60
C THR A 137 -7.55 3.84 10.39
N ASP A 138 -8.08 4.10 9.19
CA ASP A 138 -8.86 5.32 8.94
C ASP A 138 -10.12 5.42 9.82
N PHE A 139 -10.54 4.30 10.42
CA PHE A 139 -11.67 4.18 11.33
C PHE A 139 -11.29 4.26 12.83
N SER A 140 -10.01 4.05 13.20
CA SER A 140 -9.57 4.06 14.60
C SER A 140 -8.24 4.81 14.80
N ARG A 141 -8.21 5.75 15.75
CA ARG A 141 -6.95 6.45 16.08
C ARG A 141 -6.04 5.54 16.89
N ARG A 142 -4.78 5.43 16.45
CA ARG A 142 -3.70 4.72 17.14
C ARG A 142 -3.57 5.11 18.63
N ILE A 143 -3.44 4.11 19.50
CA ILE A 143 -3.10 4.30 20.92
C ILE A 143 -1.66 4.82 21.06
N LYS A 144 -1.47 5.89 21.84
CA LYS A 144 -0.16 6.53 22.01
C LYS A 144 0.83 5.54 22.67
N ASN A 145 2.03 5.42 22.09
CA ASN A 145 3.11 4.52 22.55
C ASN A 145 2.85 3.01 22.38
N VAL A 146 1.82 2.62 21.60
CA VAL A 146 1.62 1.25 21.16
C VAL A 146 2.05 1.14 19.69
N GLY A 147 3.09 0.33 19.45
CA GLY A 147 3.65 0.04 18.13
C GLY A 147 3.47 -1.43 17.76
N PRO A 148 3.88 -1.86 16.54
CA PRO A 148 3.57 -3.18 15.98
C PRO A 148 3.91 -4.35 16.92
N ALA A 149 5.16 -4.45 17.37
CA ALA A 149 5.58 -5.55 18.24
C ALA A 149 4.80 -5.62 19.57
N ARG A 150 4.35 -4.46 20.09
CA ARG A 150 3.62 -4.39 21.36
C ARG A 150 2.12 -4.60 21.16
N ALA A 151 1.56 -4.16 20.04
CA ALA A 151 0.19 -4.47 19.62
C ALA A 151 0.02 -5.99 19.43
N LEU A 152 0.95 -6.65 18.74
CA LEU A 152 0.94 -8.10 18.59
C LEU A 152 1.00 -8.81 19.95
N LYS A 153 1.86 -8.34 20.86
CA LYS A 153 1.95 -8.89 22.21
C LYS A 153 0.62 -8.77 22.96
N PHE A 154 -0.01 -7.61 22.93
CA PHE A 154 -1.27 -7.38 23.64
C PHE A 154 -2.43 -8.22 23.10
N ILE A 155 -2.51 -8.42 21.79
CA ILE A 155 -3.52 -9.33 21.22
C ILE A 155 -3.26 -10.77 21.65
N ARG A 156 -2.00 -11.22 21.66
CA ARG A 156 -1.66 -12.57 22.13
C ARG A 156 -1.98 -12.79 23.61
N ASP A 157 -1.75 -11.78 24.44
CA ASP A 157 -1.87 -11.89 25.90
C ASP A 157 -3.32 -11.66 26.39
N HIS A 158 -4.10 -10.82 25.71
CA HIS A 158 -5.42 -10.38 26.19
C HIS A 158 -6.59 -10.74 25.25
N GLY A 159 -6.32 -11.05 23.97
CA GLY A 159 -7.29 -11.55 23.00
C GLY A 159 -8.30 -10.53 22.46
N SER A 160 -8.53 -9.39 23.10
CA SER A 160 -9.41 -8.33 22.57
C SER A 160 -9.00 -6.93 23.05
N ILE A 161 -9.36 -5.90 22.28
CA ILE A 161 -9.05 -4.50 22.59
C ILE A 161 -9.67 -4.07 23.93
N GLU A 162 -10.88 -4.56 24.25
CA GLU A 162 -11.57 -4.29 25.52
C GLU A 162 -10.75 -4.79 26.72
N ARG A 163 -10.25 -6.03 26.63
CA ARG A 163 -9.41 -6.63 27.69
C ARG A 163 -8.06 -5.94 27.82
N VAL A 164 -7.50 -5.44 26.71
CA VAL A 164 -6.29 -4.61 26.75
C VAL A 164 -6.55 -3.32 27.52
N LEU A 165 -7.67 -2.64 27.26
CA LEU A 165 -8.02 -1.38 27.95
C LEU A 165 -8.33 -1.60 29.45
N GLU A 166 -8.87 -2.75 29.82
CA GLU A 166 -9.10 -3.13 31.22
C GLU A 166 -7.81 -3.49 31.97
N THR A 167 -6.88 -4.20 31.31
CA THR A 167 -5.68 -4.76 31.96
C THR A 167 -4.48 -3.82 31.92
N GLU A 168 -4.35 -3.02 30.86
CA GLU A 168 -3.19 -2.16 30.59
C GLU A 168 -3.54 -0.67 30.73
N ALA A 169 -4.01 -0.27 31.91
CA ALA A 169 -4.44 1.10 32.23
C ALA A 169 -3.37 2.20 32.01
N GLN A 170 -2.10 1.80 31.82
CA GLN A 170 -0.99 2.69 31.47
C GLN A 170 -1.04 3.21 30.01
N TYR A 171 -1.87 2.64 29.14
CA TYR A 171 -2.05 3.05 27.74
C TYR A 171 -3.47 3.54 27.46
N PRO A 172 -3.90 4.67 28.05
CA PRO A 172 -5.24 5.17 27.81
C PRO A 172 -5.39 5.71 26.36
N PRO A 173 -6.55 5.48 25.72
CA PRO A 173 -6.87 6.12 24.46
C PRO A 173 -6.92 7.64 24.61
N ARG A 174 -6.68 8.38 23.53
CA ARG A 174 -6.68 9.86 23.54
C ARG A 174 -8.06 10.48 23.74
N ILE A 175 -9.10 9.69 23.56
CA ILE A 175 -10.51 10.07 23.72
C ILE A 175 -11.11 9.23 24.86
N PRO A 176 -12.23 9.66 25.48
CA PRO A 176 -12.89 8.90 26.53
C PRO A 176 -13.15 7.45 26.10
N ILE A 177 -12.90 6.50 27.00
CA ILE A 177 -13.05 5.06 26.74
C ILE A 177 -14.40 4.70 26.10
N PRO A 178 -15.55 5.24 26.58
CA PRO A 178 -16.84 4.94 25.95
C PRO A 178 -16.90 5.35 24.47
N THR A 179 -16.39 6.54 24.15
CA THR A 179 -16.34 7.06 22.77
C THR A 179 -15.35 6.28 21.90
N TYR A 180 -14.24 5.80 22.47
CA TYR A 180 -13.31 4.93 21.76
C TYR A 180 -13.96 3.58 21.44
N LEU A 181 -14.66 2.99 22.40
CA LEU A 181 -15.38 1.73 22.20
C LEU A 181 -16.51 1.88 21.17
N GLU A 182 -17.22 3.01 21.15
CA GLU A 182 -18.19 3.32 20.09
C GLU A 182 -17.53 3.37 18.70
N GLN A 183 -16.35 3.96 18.57
CA GLN A 183 -15.58 3.93 17.31
C GLN A 183 -15.16 2.51 16.93
N ILE A 184 -14.76 1.69 17.89
CA ILE A 184 -14.41 0.28 17.64
C ILE A 184 -15.64 -0.52 17.22
N VAL A 185 -16.79 -0.30 17.84
CA VAL A 185 -18.06 -0.94 17.44
C VAL A 185 -18.48 -0.50 16.05
N LEU A 186 -18.39 0.79 15.74
CA LEU A 186 -18.69 1.31 14.41
C LEU A 186 -17.73 0.74 13.36
N ALA A 187 -16.42 0.74 13.64
CA ALA A 187 -15.40 0.15 12.78
C ALA A 187 -15.72 -1.33 12.54
N ARG A 188 -15.94 -2.12 13.59
CA ARG A 188 -16.34 -3.54 13.48
C ARG A 188 -17.60 -3.72 12.63
N SER A 189 -18.60 -2.84 12.77
CA SER A 189 -19.83 -2.94 11.97
C SER A 189 -19.61 -2.70 10.47
N VAL A 190 -18.60 -1.93 10.08
CA VAL A 190 -18.20 -1.76 8.68
C VAL A 190 -17.58 -3.06 8.14
N PHE A 191 -16.83 -3.78 8.99
CA PHE A 191 -16.14 -5.00 8.63
C PHE A 191 -17.00 -6.28 8.74
N ASP A 192 -18.02 -6.28 9.60
CA ASP A 192 -18.94 -7.41 9.79
C ASP A 192 -19.98 -7.54 8.66
N THR A 193 -20.23 -6.46 7.90
CA THR A 193 -21.17 -6.47 6.76
C THR A 193 -20.43 -6.43 5.44
N LEU A 194 -20.14 -7.61 4.90
CA LEU A 194 -19.65 -7.74 3.51
C LEU A 194 -20.69 -7.17 2.52
N PRO A 195 -20.25 -6.45 1.48
CA PRO A 195 -21.16 -5.98 0.43
C PRO A 195 -21.78 -7.16 -0.32
N PRO A 196 -22.98 -6.96 -0.91
CA PRO A 196 -23.63 -7.97 -1.72
C PRO A 196 -22.77 -8.35 -2.92
N ILE A 197 -22.84 -9.63 -3.27
CA ILE A 197 -22.07 -10.21 -4.36
C ILE A 197 -22.55 -9.63 -5.70
N PRO A 198 -21.65 -9.17 -6.59
CA PRO A 198 -22.05 -8.74 -7.92
C PRO A 198 -22.54 -9.93 -8.75
N ASN A 199 -23.31 -9.65 -9.80
CA ASN A 199 -23.84 -10.70 -10.68
C ASN A 199 -22.67 -11.47 -11.33
N PRO A 200 -22.63 -12.82 -11.28
CA PRO A 200 -21.53 -13.60 -11.85
C PRO A 200 -21.19 -13.29 -13.33
N SER A 201 -22.17 -12.84 -14.12
CA SER A 201 -21.93 -12.43 -15.51
C SER A 201 -21.00 -11.22 -15.64
N THR A 202 -20.91 -10.35 -14.64
CA THR A 202 -20.02 -9.18 -14.65
C THR A 202 -18.57 -9.53 -14.27
N LEU A 203 -18.33 -10.73 -13.77
CA LEU A 203 -17.00 -11.25 -13.43
C LEU A 203 -16.32 -11.99 -14.59
N MET A 204 -17.04 -12.22 -15.69
CA MET A 204 -16.49 -12.94 -16.83
C MET A 204 -15.47 -12.09 -17.58
N GLN A 205 -14.33 -12.71 -17.90
CA GLN A 205 -13.32 -12.12 -18.77
C GLN A 205 -13.92 -11.89 -20.16
N GLY A 206 -13.81 -10.65 -20.64
CA GLY A 206 -14.17 -10.28 -22.00
C GLY A 206 -13.08 -10.64 -23.01
N GLU A 207 -13.37 -10.43 -24.28
CA GLU A 207 -12.38 -10.57 -25.35
C GLU A 207 -11.41 -9.38 -25.34
N TYR A 208 -10.12 -9.67 -25.53
CA TYR A 208 -9.11 -8.65 -25.72
C TYR A 208 -9.26 -8.04 -27.11
N ASP A 209 -9.43 -6.71 -27.17
CA ASP A 209 -9.61 -5.96 -28.41
C ASP A 209 -8.44 -5.00 -28.60
N GLU A 210 -7.46 -5.43 -29.39
CA GLU A 210 -6.23 -4.67 -29.67
C GLU A 210 -6.52 -3.31 -30.31
N GLU A 211 -7.45 -3.26 -31.27
CA GLU A 211 -7.81 -2.02 -31.96
C GLU A 211 -8.43 -1.01 -30.98
N LYS A 212 -9.30 -1.50 -30.09
CA LYS A 212 -9.94 -0.69 -29.05
C LYS A 212 -8.94 -0.23 -27.99
N VAL A 213 -8.03 -1.09 -27.55
CA VAL A 213 -6.95 -0.69 -26.63
C VAL A 213 -6.12 0.43 -27.26
N MET A 214 -5.69 0.25 -28.52
CA MET A 214 -4.92 1.27 -29.24
C MET A 214 -5.71 2.54 -29.53
N SER A 215 -7.03 2.47 -29.70
CA SER A 215 -7.86 3.68 -29.84
C SER A 215 -7.95 4.45 -28.52
N VAL A 216 -8.15 3.75 -27.40
CA VAL A 216 -8.25 4.35 -26.07
C VAL A 216 -6.90 4.97 -25.65
N LEU A 217 -5.79 4.28 -25.92
CA LEU A 217 -4.44 4.83 -25.68
C LEU A 217 -4.18 6.07 -26.53
N ARG A 218 -4.63 6.12 -27.79
CA ARG A 218 -4.51 7.32 -28.63
C ARG A 218 -5.37 8.47 -28.13
N GLU A 219 -6.61 8.19 -27.73
CA GLU A 219 -7.55 9.19 -27.18
C GLU A 219 -6.95 9.91 -25.96
N TYR A 220 -6.25 9.18 -25.09
CA TYR A 220 -5.61 9.73 -23.89
C TYR A 220 -4.15 10.14 -24.09
N GLY A 221 -3.62 10.08 -25.32
CA GLY A 221 -2.24 10.49 -25.63
C GLY A 221 -1.16 9.55 -25.08
N LEU A 222 -1.53 8.31 -24.74
CA LEU A 222 -0.67 7.25 -24.16
C LEU A 222 -0.14 6.25 -25.20
N HIS A 223 -0.33 6.50 -26.49
CA HIS A 223 0.13 5.62 -27.58
C HIS A 223 1.62 5.23 -27.51
N TRP A 224 2.47 6.12 -26.98
CA TRP A 224 3.90 5.87 -26.77
C TRP A 224 4.16 4.68 -25.83
N ALA A 225 3.27 4.42 -24.87
CA ALA A 225 3.42 3.31 -23.92
C ALA A 225 3.18 1.93 -24.56
N ALA A 226 2.56 1.87 -25.74
CA ALA A 226 2.35 0.63 -26.49
C ALA A 226 3.54 0.26 -27.39
N GLU A 227 4.46 1.20 -27.64
CA GLU A 227 5.64 0.97 -28.49
C GLU A 227 6.85 0.44 -27.70
N GLU A 228 6.80 0.48 -26.36
CA GLU A 228 7.81 -0.17 -25.52
C GLU A 228 7.56 -1.68 -25.49
N ASP A 229 8.43 -2.46 -26.15
CA ASP A 229 8.44 -3.93 -26.10
C ASP A 229 8.62 -4.40 -24.64
N TRP A 230 7.51 -4.69 -23.97
CA TRP A 230 7.50 -5.15 -22.59
C TRP A 230 7.66 -6.67 -22.52
N ASP A 231 8.81 -7.14 -22.02
CA ASP A 231 9.04 -8.57 -21.79
C ASP A 231 8.27 -9.09 -20.56
N TYR A 232 7.07 -9.62 -20.80
CA TYR A 232 6.19 -10.20 -19.79
C TYR A 232 6.64 -11.60 -19.32
N GLN A 233 7.56 -12.28 -20.03
CA GLN A 233 7.95 -13.65 -19.69
C GLN A 233 8.67 -13.73 -18.33
N ASN A 234 9.35 -12.66 -17.93
CA ASN A 234 10.06 -12.56 -16.66
C ASN A 234 9.21 -12.03 -15.49
N ALA A 235 7.92 -11.74 -15.69
CA ALA A 235 7.05 -11.17 -14.65
C ALA A 235 6.67 -12.20 -13.57
N LEU A 236 6.54 -13.48 -13.95
CA LEU A 236 6.11 -14.58 -13.07
C LEU A 236 7.17 -15.69 -12.90
N ALA A 237 8.32 -15.59 -13.58
CA ALA A 237 9.32 -16.66 -13.67
C ALA A 237 10.16 -16.87 -12.38
N GLY A 238 9.86 -16.16 -11.30
CA GLY A 238 10.61 -16.30 -10.06
C GLY A 238 10.20 -17.51 -9.25
N ASN A 239 11.04 -18.55 -9.20
CA ASN A 239 10.98 -19.56 -8.14
C ASN A 239 11.54 -18.96 -6.83
N PHE A 240 10.77 -18.06 -6.23
CA PHE A 240 11.22 -17.27 -5.06
C PHE A 240 11.24 -18.05 -3.75
N PHE A 241 10.56 -19.20 -3.69
CA PHE A 241 10.56 -20.06 -2.50
C PHE A 241 11.63 -21.17 -2.59
N ALA A 242 12.18 -21.42 -3.79
CA ALA A 242 13.01 -22.58 -4.11
C ALA A 242 12.28 -23.93 -3.98
N ASP A 243 10.95 -23.91 -3.85
CA ASP A 243 10.12 -25.10 -3.80
C ASP A 243 9.89 -25.57 -5.24
N ASN A 244 10.35 -26.77 -5.56
CA ASN A 244 9.97 -27.43 -6.79
C ASN A 244 8.81 -28.39 -6.47
N PRO A 245 7.55 -28.06 -6.79
CA PRO A 245 6.40 -28.94 -6.49
C PRO A 245 6.38 -30.24 -7.33
N ARG A 246 7.45 -30.52 -8.08
CA ARG A 246 7.63 -31.71 -8.93
C ARG A 246 8.86 -32.56 -8.58
N SER A 247 9.54 -32.30 -7.46
CA SER A 247 10.56 -33.22 -6.95
C SER A 247 9.92 -34.17 -5.94
N ASP A 248 9.93 -35.46 -6.28
CA ASP A 248 9.51 -36.61 -5.46
C ASP A 248 10.12 -36.63 -4.05
#